data_AF-A0A4U8T5L0-F1
#
_entry.id   AF-A0A4U8T5L0-F1
#
_cell.length_a   1.000
_cell.length_b   1.000
_cell.length_c   1.000
_cell.angle_alpha   90.00
_cell.angle_beta   90.00
_cell.angle_gamma   90.00
#
_symmetry.space_group_name_H-M   'P 1'
#
loop_
_entity.id
_entity.type
_entity.pdbx_description
1 polymer ?
#
loop_
_entity_poly.entity_id
_entity_poly.type
_entity_poly.pdbx_seq_one_letter_code
_entity_poly.pdbx_strand_id
1 'polypeptide(L)' 'MDKQEFRDLMKQAGFKKKLDLARALGLSYQSVNNWGSNCDYPQYLKPFLLMAIKAKKYDELMASSHHK' A
#
# COMPACT_ATOMS: atom_id res chain seq x y z
N MET A 1 -8.79 -10.20 2.41
CA MET A 1 -8.38 -9.50 1.18
C MET A 1 -7.99 -10.54 0.16
N ASP A 2 -8.39 -10.36 -1.09
CA ASP A 2 -7.97 -11.23 -2.18
C ASP A 2 -6.85 -10.59 -3.03
N LYS A 3 -6.35 -11.34 -4.01
CA LYS A 3 -5.23 -10.90 -4.86
C LYS A 3 -5.58 -9.69 -5.73
N GLN A 4 -6.85 -9.52 -6.11
CA GLN A 4 -7.31 -8.38 -6.91
C GLN A 4 -7.44 -7.14 -6.02
N GLU A 5 -8.12 -7.26 -4.88
CA GLU A 5 -8.26 -6.20 -3.88
C GLU A 5 -6.89 -5.68 -3.43
N PHE A 6 -5.92 -6.58 -3.19
CA PHE A 6 -4.55 -6.20 -2.84
C PHE A 6 -3.87 -5.34 -3.91
N ARG A 7 -3.99 -5.72 -5.19
CA ARG A 7 -3.38 -4.96 -6.29
C ARG A 7 -4.01 -3.58 -6.42
N ASP A 8 -5.32 -3.49 -6.28
CA ASP A 8 -6.05 -2.23 -6.42
C ASP A 8 -5.70 -1.27 -5.27
N LEU A 9 -5.65 -1.77 -4.04
CA LEU A 9 -5.24 -0.98 -2.88
C LEU A 9 -3.79 -0.53 -2.96
N MET A 10 -2.86 -1.38 -3.41
CA MET A 10 -1.46 -0.98 -3.64
C MET A 10 -1.36 0.17 -4.64
N LYS A 11 -2.05 0.05 -5.78
CA LYS A 11 -2.05 1.08 -6.83
C LYS A 11 -2.60 2.40 -6.31
N GLN A 12 -3.72 2.37 -5.59
CA GLN A 12 -4.33 3.55 -4.99
C GLN A 12 -3.42 4.19 -3.93
N ALA A 13 -2.73 3.38 -3.14
CA ALA A 13 -1.77 3.84 -2.13
C ALA A 13 -0.47 4.38 -2.73
N GLY A 14 -0.26 4.26 -4.05
CA GLY A 14 0.93 4.76 -4.74
C GLY A 14 2.11 3.79 -4.78
N PHE A 15 1.94 2.55 -4.32
CA PHE A 15 2.99 1.54 -4.40
C PHE A 15 2.99 0.87 -5.78
N LYS A 16 4.06 1.08 -6.56
CA LYS A 16 4.18 0.54 -7.92
C LYS A 16 4.65 -0.90 -7.94
N LYS A 17 5.51 -1.28 -6.98
CA LYS A 17 6.08 -2.62 -6.85
C LYS A 17 5.92 -3.15 -5.44
N LYS A 18 5.83 -4.48 -5.29
CA LYS A 18 5.82 -5.14 -3.97
C LYS A 18 7.07 -4.79 -3.13
N LEU A 19 8.19 -4.49 -3.79
CA LEU A 19 9.41 -4.03 -3.13
C LEU A 19 9.24 -2.69 -2.40
N ASP A 20 8.44 -1.77 -2.95
CA ASP A 20 8.17 -0.47 -2.33
C ASP A 20 7.36 -0.66 -1.04
N LEU A 21 6.36 -1.54 -1.10
CA LEU A 21 5.56 -1.92 0.06
C LEU A 21 6.40 -2.66 1.12
N ALA A 22 7.30 -3.54 0.70
CA ALA A 22 8.21 -4.25 1.61
C ALA A 22 9.09 -3.26 2.38
N ARG A 23 9.67 -2.28 1.70
CA ARG A 23 10.45 -1.20 2.33
C ARG A 23 9.62 -0.36 3.29
N ALA A 24 8.40 0.02 2.90
CA ALA A 24 7.51 0.82 3.74
C ALA A 24 7.08 0.09 5.02
N LEU A 25 6.97 -1.24 4.98
CA LEU A 25 6.60 -2.07 6.13
C LEU A 25 7.82 -2.59 6.92
N GLY A 26 9.05 -2.34 6.47
CA GLY A 26 10.25 -2.92 7.09
C GLY A 26 10.33 -4.44 6.97
N LEU A 27 9.76 -5.02 5.90
CA LEU A 27 9.71 -6.46 5.65
C LEU A 27 10.65 -6.86 4.51
N SER A 28 11.00 -8.15 4.46
CA SER A 28 11.70 -8.69 3.31
C SER A 28 10.79 -8.76 2.08
N TYR A 29 11.37 -8.55 0.89
CA TYR A 29 10.64 -8.71 -0.36
C TYR A 29 9.98 -10.09 -0.49
N GLN A 30 10.68 -11.15 -0.04
CA GLN A 30 10.17 -12.52 -0.08
C GLN A 30 8.87 -12.68 0.73
N SER A 31 8.80 -12.06 1.91
CA SER A 31 7.60 -12.11 2.76
C SER A 31 6.39 -11.51 2.03
N VAL A 32 6.54 -10.29 1.49
CA VAL A 32 5.48 -9.61 0.71
C VAL A 32 5.15 -10.38 -0.57
N ASN A 33 6.14 -11.01 -1.20
CA ASN A 33 5.93 -11.74 -2.43
C ASN A 33 5.06 -13.00 -2.24
N ASN A 34 5.19 -13.66 -1.09
CA ASN A 34 4.48 -14.89 -0.74
C ASN A 34 2.99 -14.69 -0.40
N TRP A 35 2.55 -13.45 -0.12
CA TRP A 35 1.16 -13.16 0.23
C TRP A 35 0.18 -13.40 -0.93
N GLY A 36 -0.96 -14.04 -0.60
CA GLY A 36 -2.00 -14.42 -1.55
C GLY A 36 -1.62 -15.58 -2.46
N SER A 37 -0.59 -16.34 -2.12
CA SER A 37 -0.20 -17.56 -2.83
C SER A 37 0.25 -18.65 -1.85
N ASN A 38 1.32 -18.39 -1.08
CA ASN A 38 1.84 -19.34 -0.09
C ASN A 38 1.44 -18.99 1.34
N CYS A 39 1.04 -17.74 1.58
CA CYS A 39 0.58 -17.27 2.87
C CYS A 39 -0.62 -16.34 2.68
N ASP A 40 -1.50 -16.32 3.67
CA ASP A 40 -2.57 -15.33 3.73
C ASP A 40 -2.02 -13.91 3.87
N TYR A 41 -2.83 -12.95 3.45
CA TYR A 41 -2.54 -11.55 3.67
C TYR A 41 -2.61 -11.22 5.17
N PRO A 42 -1.62 -10.49 5.74
CA PRO A 42 -1.68 -10.08 7.14
C PRO A 42 -2.92 -9.23 7.42
N GLN A 43 -3.54 -9.43 8.59
CA GLN A 43 -4.77 -8.73 8.98
C GLN A 43 -4.61 -7.19 9.02
N TYR A 44 -3.41 -6.71 9.37
CA TYR A 44 -3.09 -5.29 9.40
C TYR A 44 -2.88 -4.66 8.01
N LEU A 45 -2.72 -5.46 6.96
CA LEU A 45 -2.31 -4.96 5.65
C LEU A 45 -3.38 -4.08 5.00
N LYS A 46 -4.65 -4.48 5.11
CA LYS A 46 -5.78 -3.70 4.59
C LYS A 46 -5.92 -2.33 5.27
N PRO A 47 -5.98 -2.23 6.61
CA PRO A 47 -6.04 -0.91 7.26
C PRO A 47 -4.79 -0.07 6.97
N PHE A 48 -3.59 -0.67 6.88
CA PHE A 48 -2.38 0.04 6.48
C PHE A 48 -2.51 0.69 5.09
N LEU A 49 -2.91 -0.08 4.07
CA LEU A 49 -3.07 0.44 2.71
C LEU A 49 -4.14 1.55 2.63
N LEU A 50 -5.25 1.40 3.37
CA LEU A 50 -6.28 2.44 3.45
C LEU A 50 -5.76 3.74 4.10
N MET A 51 -4.93 3.64 5.13
CA MET A 51 -4.27 4.81 5.74
C MET A 51 -3.29 5.46 4.76
N ALA A 52 -2.49 4.68 4.04
CA ALA A 52 -1.57 5.19 3.03
C ALA A 52 -2.30 5.94 1.90
N ILE A 53 -3.46 5.44 1.45
CA ILE A 53 -4.32 6.13 0.48
C ILE A 53 -4.80 7.48 1.03
N LYS A 54 -5.25 7.52 2.29
CA LYS A 54 -5.70 8.77 2.92
C LYS A 54 -4.57 9.79 3.07
N ALA A 55 -3.39 9.35 3.52
CA ALA A 55 -2.22 10.20 3.65
C ALA A 55 -1.81 10.81 2.29
N LYS A 56 -1.74 9.99 1.23
CA LYS A 56 -1.44 10.47 -0.12
C LYS A 56 -2.42 11.54 -0.60
N LYS A 57 -3.73 11.32 -0.41
CA LYS A 57 -4.76 12.31 -0.76
C LYS A 57 -4.61 13.61 0.02
N TYR A 58 -4.25 13.52 1.29
CA TYR A 58 -3.99 14.70 2.11
C TYR A 58 -2.79 15.49 1.58
N ASP A 59 -1.67 14.82 1.27
CA ASP A 59 -0.49 15.47 0.70
C ASP A 59 -0.79 16.17 -0.64
N GLU A 60 -1.59 15.54 -1.51
CA GLU A 60 -2.05 16.13 -2.78
C GLU A 60 -2.90 17.39 -2.57
N LEU A 61 -3.79 17.39 -1.58
CA LEU A 61 -4.62 18.54 -1.23
C LEU A 61 -3.78 19.70 -0.65
N MET A 62 -2.81 19.38 0.20
CA MET A 62 -1.92 20.38 0.79
C MET A 62 -0.99 21.00 -0.26
N ALA A 63 -0.44 20.19 -1.17
CA ALA A 63 0.39 20.68 -2.27
C ALA A 63 -0.39 21.61 -3.22
N SER A 64 -1.66 21.29 -3.53
CA SER A 64 -2.50 22.14 -4.39
C SER A 64 -3.00 23.42 -3.71
N SER A 65 -3.05 23.45 -2.37
CA SER A 65 -3.48 24.62 -1.60
C SER A 65 -2.40 25.71 -1.47
N HIS A 66 -1.12 25.38 -1.67
CA HIS A 66 0.01 26.34 -1.63
C HIS A 66 0.28 27.04 -2.98
N HIS A 67 -0.57 26.81 -3.99
CA HIS A 67 -0.46 27.42 -5.32
C HIS A 67 -1.63 28.36 -5.67
N LYS A 68 -2.40 28.79 -4.66
CA LYS A 68 -3.39 29.87 -4.76
C LYS A 68 -3.01 31.02 -3.85
#